data_AF-A0A1V5RYC2-F1
#
_entry.id   AF-A0A1V5RYC2-F1
#
_cell.length_a   1.000
_cell.length_b   1.000
_cell.length_c   1.000
_cell.angle_alpha   90.00
_cell.angle_beta   90.00
_cell.angle_gamma   90.00
#
_symmetry.space_group_name_H-M   'P 1'
#
loop_
_entity.id
_entity.type
_entity.pdbx_description
1 polymer ?
#
loop_
_entity_poly.entity_id
_entity_poly.type
_entity_poly.pdbx_seq_one_letter_code
_entity_poly.pdbx_strand_id
1 'polypeptide(L)'
;MPTKTLIIYNDIESPMRFILVEGDYFHFHGVCVGSNGTGREEEFCDWFFDDGGKFKFQGQMTEDKKLLEEKQWDKVAICTFLP
;
A
#
# COMPACT_ATOMS: atom_id res chain seq x y z
N MET A 1 -14.29 3.69 16.40
CA MET A 1 -13.28 2.66 16.10
C MET A 1 -12.16 3.33 15.33
N PRO A 2 -10.90 2.91 15.47
CA PRO A 2 -9.84 3.40 14.60
C PRO A 2 -10.21 3.10 13.13
N THR A 3 -9.93 4.07 12.25
CA THR A 3 -10.13 3.93 10.80
C THR A 3 -9.23 2.83 10.26
N LYS A 4 -9.70 2.05 9.29
CA LYS A 4 -8.89 1.04 8.61
C LYS A 4 -8.72 1.39 7.14
N THR A 5 -7.49 1.32 6.66
CA THR A 5 -7.19 1.53 5.25
C THR A 5 -6.71 0.23 4.62
N LEU A 6 -7.34 -0.17 3.53
CA LEU A 6 -6.81 -1.21 2.65
C LEU A 6 -5.81 -0.56 1.68
N ILE A 7 -4.55 -0.99 1.73
CA ILE A 7 -3.56 -0.64 0.71
C ILE A 7 -3.55 -1.75 -0.34
N ILE A 8 -3.75 -1.35 -1.59
CA ILE A 8 -3.54 -2.17 -2.78
C ILE A 8 -2.18 -1.77 -3.34
N TYR A 9 -1.18 -2.63 -3.16
CA TYR A 9 0.13 -2.46 -3.74
C TYR A 9 0.19 -3.18 -5.09
N ASN A 10 0.19 -2.37 -6.15
CA ASN A 10 0.24 -2.83 -7.52
C ASN A 10 1.66 -2.72 -8.06
N ASP A 11 2.37 -3.84 -8.05
CA ASP A 11 3.67 -3.96 -8.68
C ASP A 11 3.46 -4.48 -10.11
N ILE A 12 3.97 -3.78 -11.12
CA ILE A 12 3.74 -4.17 -12.52
C ILE A 12 4.32 -5.56 -12.83
N GLU A 13 5.38 -5.96 -12.12
CA GLU A 13 6.10 -7.21 -12.39
C GLU A 13 5.73 -8.35 -11.45
N SER A 14 4.98 -8.08 -10.39
CA SER A 14 4.60 -9.07 -9.36
C SER A 14 3.08 -9.17 -9.19
N PRO A 15 2.56 -10.24 -8.58
CA PRO A 15 1.16 -10.27 -8.18
C PRO A 15 0.79 -9.06 -7.31
N MET A 16 -0.43 -8.55 -7.52
CA MET A 16 -1.01 -7.49 -6.70
C MET A 16 -1.12 -7.98 -5.25
N ARG A 17 -0.66 -7.14 -4.32
CA ARG A 17 -0.66 -7.46 -2.90
C ARG A 17 -1.55 -6.50 -2.13
N PHE A 18 -2.19 -7.02 -1.10
CA PHE A 18 -3.17 -6.34 -0.27
C PHE A 18 -2.67 -6.32 1.16
N ILE A 19 -2.92 -5.22 1.87
CA ILE A 19 -2.71 -5.13 3.31
C ILE A 19 -3.76 -4.25 3.96
N LEU A 20 -4.33 -4.73 5.06
CA LEU A 20 -5.23 -3.97 5.91
C LEU A 20 -4.44 -3.36 7.08
N VAL A 21 -4.40 -2.03 7.16
CA VAL A 21 -3.70 -1.30 8.23
C VAL A 21 -4.67 -0.48 9.07
N GLU A 22 -4.40 -0.39 10.37
CA GLU A 22 -5.10 0.53 11.29
C GLU A 22 -4.53 1.96 11.10
N GLY A 23 -5.40 2.91 10.78
CA GLY A 23 -5.08 4.31 10.47
C GLY A 23 -5.74 4.79 9.16
N ASP A 24 -5.85 6.11 9.00
CA ASP A 24 -6.21 6.74 7.72
C ASP A 24 -4.94 6.97 6.90
N TYR A 25 -4.76 6.17 5.86
CA TYR A 25 -3.67 6.27 4.90
C TYR A 25 -4.19 6.55 3.49
N PHE A 26 -5.40 7.13 3.38
CA PHE A 26 -6.00 7.43 2.09
C PHE A 26 -5.20 8.48 1.30
N HIS A 27 -4.37 9.28 1.96
CA HIS A 27 -3.50 10.25 1.27
C HIS A 27 -2.47 9.56 0.35
N PHE A 28 -2.13 8.29 0.57
CA PHE A 28 -1.31 7.49 -0.36
C PHE A 28 -2.07 7.03 -1.61
N HIS A 29 -3.37 7.25 -1.70
CA HIS A 29 -4.13 6.89 -2.89
C HIS A 29 -3.58 7.59 -4.14
N GLY A 30 -3.25 6.79 -5.16
CA GLY A 30 -2.70 7.25 -6.43
C GLY A 30 -1.19 7.49 -6.42
N VAL A 31 -0.47 7.12 -5.35
CA VAL A 31 1.00 7.20 -5.32
C VAL A 31 1.59 6.26 -6.38
N CYS A 32 2.53 6.79 -7.17
CA CYS A 32 3.31 6.04 -8.15
C CYS A 32 4.80 6.06 -7.77
N VAL A 33 5.28 4.98 -7.14
CA VAL A 33 6.70 4.81 -6.82
C VAL A 33 7.50 4.60 -8.10
N GLY A 34 8.69 5.21 -8.19
CA GLY A 34 9.55 5.14 -9.38
C GLY A 34 9.32 6.26 -10.42
N SER A 35 8.37 7.17 -10.19
CA SER A 35 7.96 8.21 -11.16
C SER A 35 8.70 9.56 -11.07
N ASN A 36 9.91 9.62 -10.48
CA ASN A 36 10.59 10.86 -10.04
C ASN A 36 9.80 11.62 -8.96
N GLY A 37 9.42 10.92 -7.89
CA GLY A 37 8.53 11.45 -6.85
C GLY A 37 9.14 12.54 -5.97
N THR A 38 8.31 13.50 -5.56
CA THR A 38 8.60 14.46 -4.48
C THR A 38 7.36 14.54 -3.59
N GLY A 39 7.52 14.44 -2.27
CA GLY A 39 6.39 14.52 -1.34
C GLY A 39 5.76 13.16 -1.02
N ARG A 40 4.56 12.87 -1.55
CA ARG A 40 3.77 11.68 -1.11
C ARG A 40 4.43 10.36 -1.49
N GLU A 41 5.16 10.32 -2.60
CA GLU A 41 5.91 9.15 -3.04
C GLU A 41 7.05 8.82 -2.08
N GLU A 42 7.79 9.85 -1.63
CA GLU A 42 8.86 9.68 -0.63
C GLU A 42 8.28 9.25 0.71
N GLU A 43 7.21 9.89 1.17
CA GLU A 43 6.50 9.52 2.39
C GLU A 43 5.98 8.07 2.33
N PHE A 44 5.41 7.65 1.20
CA PHE A 44 4.98 6.27 1.01
C PHE A 44 6.17 5.31 1.02
N CYS A 45 7.28 5.66 0.38
CA CYS A 45 8.48 4.84 0.40
C CYS A 45 9.01 4.64 1.83
N ASP A 46 9.12 5.74 2.58
CA ASP A 46 9.55 5.74 3.98
C ASP A 46 8.58 4.99 4.88
N TRP A 47 7.29 4.98 4.56
CA TRP A 47 6.29 4.24 5.32
C TRP A 47 6.26 2.75 4.97
N PHE A 48 6.42 2.40 3.70
CA PHE A 48 6.17 1.05 3.17
C PHE A 48 7.42 0.16 3.11
N PHE A 49 8.59 0.76 2.91
CA PHE A 49 9.87 0.05 2.81
C PHE A 49 10.79 0.36 3.99
N ASP A 50 11.62 -0.60 4.38
CA ASP A 50 12.74 -0.38 5.30
C ASP A 50 13.96 0.21 4.58
N ASP A 51 15.00 0.57 5.34
CA ASP A 51 16.23 1.15 4.81
C ASP A 51 16.98 0.21 3.84
N GLY A 52 16.63 -1.09 3.82
CA GLY A 52 17.14 -2.10 2.90
C GLY A 52 16.26 -2.32 1.66
N GLY A 53 15.19 -1.54 1.49
CA GLY A 53 14.24 -1.66 0.39
C GLY A 53 13.26 -2.83 0.52
N LYS A 54 13.12 -3.45 1.71
CA LYS A 54 12.17 -4.54 1.95
C LYS A 54 10.85 -4.01 2.48
N PHE A 55 9.77 -4.74 2.26
CA PHE A 55 8.45 -4.37 2.79
C PHE A 55 8.42 -4.43 4.32
N LYS A 56 8.12 -3.30 4.98
CA LYS A 56 7.90 -3.24 6.43
C LYS A 56 6.78 -4.16 6.90
N PHE A 57 5.80 -4.41 6.02
CA PHE A 57 4.62 -5.20 6.34
C PHE A 57 4.60 -6.59 5.70
N GLN A 58 5.76 -7.14 5.30
CA GLN A 58 5.84 -8.38 4.52
C GLN A 58 4.99 -9.54 5.08
N GLY A 59 4.95 -9.72 6.41
CA GLY A 59 4.17 -10.80 7.06
C GLY A 59 2.66 -10.56 7.14
N GLN A 60 2.17 -9.38 6.76
CA GLN A 60 0.76 -8.99 6.76
C GLN A 60 0.19 -8.85 5.34
N MET A 61 1.06 -8.81 4.33
CA MET A 61 0.65 -8.71 2.94
C MET A 61 0.12 -10.05 2.43
N THR A 62 -0.93 -10.00 1.61
CA THR A 62 -1.56 -11.17 1.01
C THR A 62 -1.91 -10.91 -0.45
N GLU A 63 -2.01 -11.96 -1.26
CA GLU A 63 -2.53 -11.92 -2.63
C GLU A 63 -4.03 -12.31 -2.68
N ASP A 64 -4.64 -12.59 -1.53
CA ASP A 64 -6.06 -12.97 -1.43
C ASP A 64 -6.97 -11.76 -1.69
N LYS A 65 -7.65 -11.80 -2.83
CA LYS A 65 -8.59 -10.76 -3.28
C LYS A 65 -9.84 -10.66 -2.41
N LYS A 66 -10.11 -11.64 -1.54
CA LYS A 66 -11.24 -11.57 -0.59
C LYS A 66 -11.22 -10.33 0.30
N LEU A 67 -10.04 -9.75 0.59
CA LEU A 67 -9.96 -8.49 1.33
C LEU A 67 -10.70 -7.32 0.65
N LEU A 68 -10.84 -7.36 -0.69
CA LEU A 68 -11.63 -6.38 -1.43
C LEU A 68 -13.15 -6.60 -1.24
N GLU A 69 -13.56 -7.86 -1.10
CA GLU A 69 -14.96 -8.29 -1.05
C GLU A 69 -15.54 -8.18 0.37
N GLU A 70 -14.75 -8.54 1.38
CA GLU A 70 -15.17 -8.57 2.78
C GLU A 70 -15.38 -7.18 3.39
N LYS A 71 -14.92 -6.11 2.72
CA LYS A 71 -15.12 -4.70 3.10
C LYS A 71 -14.81 -4.40 4.57
N GLN A 72 -13.75 -5.01 5.12
CA GLN A 72 -13.27 -4.77 6.49
C GLN A 72 -12.46 -3.46 6.62
N TRP A 73 -12.59 -2.54 5.67
CA TRP A 73 -11.86 -1.28 5.56
C TRP A 73 -12.84 -0.11 5.42
N ASP A 74 -12.43 1.06 5.90
CA ASP A 74 -13.17 2.31 5.72
C ASP A 74 -12.70 3.07 4.47
N LYS A 75 -11.44 2.86 4.07
CA LYS A 75 -10.77 3.53 2.95
C LYS A 75 -9.94 2.55 2.12
N VAL A 76 -9.71 2.89 0.85
CA VAL A 76 -8.82 2.14 -0.05
C VAL A 76 -7.81 3.08 -0.69
N ALA A 77 -6.52 2.78 -0.53
CA ALA A 77 -5.45 3.46 -1.25
C ALA A 77 -4.83 2.48 -2.26
N ILE A 78 -4.67 2.92 -3.51
CA ILE A 78 -3.96 2.15 -4.53
C ILE A 78 -2.61 2.83 -4.76
N CYS A 79 -1.54 2.07 -4.55
CA CYS A 79 -0.16 2.53 -4.74
C CYS A 79 0.47 1.66 -5.82
N THR A 80 1.04 2.26 -6.85
CA THR A 80 1.65 1.55 -7.98
C THR A 80 3.16 1.68 -7.92
N PHE A 81 3.87 0.58 -8.13
CA PHE A 81 5.32 0.58 -8.32
C PHE A 81 5.64 0.46 -9.81
N LEU A 82 6.38 1.45 -10.32
CA LEU A 82 6.94 1.46 -11.67
C LEU A 82 8.42 1.06 -11.56
N PRO A 83 8.82 -0.10 -12.12
CA PRO A 83 10.22 -0.55 -12.11
C PRO A 83 11.13 0.32 -12.99
#